data_AF-A0A1V6A3K3-F1
#
_entry.id   AF-A0A1V6A3K3-F1
#
_cell.length_a   1.000
_cell.length_b   1.000
_cell.length_c   1.000
_cell.angle_alpha   90.00
_cell.angle_beta   90.00
_cell.angle_gamma   90.00
#
_symmetry.space_group_name_H-M   'P 1'
#
loop_
_entity.id
_entity.type
_entity.pdbx_description
1 polymer ?
#
loop_
_entity_poly.entity_id
_entity_poly.type
_entity_poly.pdbx_seq_one_letter_code
_entity_poly.pdbx_strand_id
1 'polypeptide(L)'
;MNKIVICCLLLVLCPFELMAEPHCALFLDTRLLVMAHPLFSVFDSTSNRFKGTSSEPIEGGYQGVDEMVEQIKKLEDTLLMSSARLKEELKTVPLRQRVAVERKFLAEKKELGNKLENLRRRVFVARQVPILPGMTPHSAIVPQVNDIMFAIRAVVKKLKNKYNTELVIDISGLMPYAGRVELTESLLTNKHKQISDKNASMPTQYLEWLQEADQYWAAKLGVDAEIIPYGALDTRLEAVKLMEEEVKGYKIWSW
;
A
#
# COMPACT_ATOMS: atom_id res chain seq x y z
N MET A 1 -55.95 -4.53 -34.86
CA MET A 1 -54.51 -4.32 -34.60
C MET A 1 -53.79 -5.65 -34.72
N ASN A 2 -52.80 -5.74 -35.60
CA ASN A 2 -52.15 -7.00 -35.96
C ASN A 2 -51.30 -7.50 -34.78
N LYS A 3 -51.50 -8.75 -34.32
CA LYS A 3 -50.75 -9.32 -33.18
C LYS A 3 -49.23 -9.28 -33.38
N ILE A 4 -48.79 -9.33 -34.65
CA ILE A 4 -47.39 -9.19 -35.06
C ILE A 4 -46.86 -7.79 -34.76
N VAL A 5 -47.66 -6.73 -34.99
CA VAL A 5 -47.25 -5.35 -34.69
C VAL A 5 -47.14 -5.13 -33.18
N ILE A 6 -48.01 -5.75 -32.38
CA ILE A 6 -47.95 -5.70 -30.92
C ILE A 6 -46.72 -6.47 -30.40
N CYS A 7 -46.39 -7.64 -30.96
CA CYS A 7 -45.17 -8.37 -30.62
C CYS A 7 -43.90 -7.60 -31.01
N CYS A 8 -43.86 -6.98 -32.19
CA CYS A 8 -42.74 -6.14 -32.60
C CYS A 8 -42.64 -4.87 -31.74
N LEU A 9 -43.75 -4.25 -31.37
CA LEU A 9 -43.75 -3.13 -30.41
C LEU A 9 -43.28 -3.58 -29.02
N LEU A 10 -43.70 -4.75 -28.52
CA LEU A 10 -43.26 -5.27 -27.24
C LEU A 10 -41.77 -5.64 -27.24
N LEU A 11 -41.23 -6.13 -28.37
CA LEU A 11 -39.79 -6.36 -28.53
C LEU A 11 -38.96 -5.07 -28.62
N VAL A 12 -39.55 -3.96 -29.09
CA VAL A 12 -38.92 -2.63 -29.15
C VAL A 12 -39.13 -1.83 -27.85
N LEU A 13 -40.20 -2.13 -27.11
CA LEU A 13 -40.55 -1.52 -25.81
C LEU A 13 -40.05 -2.31 -24.60
N CYS A 14 -39.57 -3.55 -24.78
CA CYS A 14 -38.72 -4.19 -23.79
C CYS A 14 -37.49 -3.30 -23.66
N PRO A 15 -37.35 -2.58 -22.54
CA PRO A 15 -36.31 -1.59 -22.43
C PRO A 15 -34.97 -2.32 -22.53
N PHE A 16 -34.01 -1.61 -23.12
CA PHE A 16 -32.59 -1.84 -23.05
C PHE A 16 -32.06 -1.86 -21.59
N GLU A 17 -32.74 -2.49 -20.63
CA GLU A 17 -32.25 -2.77 -19.27
C GLU A 17 -31.25 -3.92 -19.25
N LEU A 18 -30.98 -4.53 -20.40
CA LEU A 18 -29.76 -5.34 -20.62
C LEU A 18 -28.54 -4.48 -21.03
N MET A 19 -28.65 -3.15 -20.98
CA MET A 19 -27.49 -2.23 -20.92
C MET A 19 -27.23 -1.87 -19.45
N ALA A 20 -26.96 -2.88 -18.62
CA ALA A 20 -26.35 -2.63 -17.32
C ALA A 20 -24.89 -2.21 -17.56
N GLU A 21 -24.66 -0.92 -17.78
CA GLU A 21 -23.32 -0.34 -17.70
C GLU A 21 -22.90 -0.18 -16.22
N PRO A 22 -21.61 -0.34 -15.91
CA PRO A 22 -21.04 -1.67 -15.69
C PRO A 22 -20.28 -1.75 -14.36
N HIS A 23 -20.03 -2.96 -13.86
CA HIS A 23 -19.20 -3.21 -12.68
C HIS A 23 -19.82 -2.79 -11.34
N CYS A 24 -20.77 -3.60 -10.86
CA CYS A 24 -21.37 -3.44 -9.53
C CYS A 24 -20.35 -3.53 -8.38
N ALA A 25 -19.13 -4.02 -8.65
CA ALA A 25 -18.04 -4.12 -7.70
C ALA A 25 -16.68 -3.92 -8.38
N LEU A 26 -15.74 -3.30 -7.69
CA LEU A 26 -14.32 -3.29 -8.06
C LEU A 26 -13.55 -4.33 -7.27
N PHE A 27 -12.62 -5.01 -7.92
CA PHE A 27 -11.72 -5.97 -7.32
C PHE A 27 -10.33 -5.35 -7.21
N LEU A 28 -9.77 -5.39 -6.01
CA LEU A 28 -8.40 -4.97 -5.73
C LEU A 28 -7.71 -5.97 -4.84
N ASP A 29 -6.39 -5.98 -4.85
CA ASP A 29 -5.58 -6.76 -3.90
C ASP A 29 -4.76 -5.77 -3.07
N THR A 30 -5.12 -5.63 -1.78
CA THR A 30 -4.40 -4.70 -0.89
C THR A 30 -2.93 -5.08 -0.71
N ARG A 31 -2.54 -6.36 -0.89
CA ARG A 31 -1.14 -6.78 -0.80
C ARG A 31 -0.32 -6.16 -1.92
N LEU A 32 -0.88 -6.11 -3.14
CA LEU A 32 -0.21 -5.45 -4.26
C LEU A 32 0.00 -3.95 -3.98
N LEU A 33 -0.97 -3.30 -3.33
CA LEU A 33 -0.85 -1.90 -2.93
C LEU A 33 0.21 -1.70 -1.85
N VAL A 34 0.25 -2.57 -0.84
CA VAL A 34 1.30 -2.56 0.19
C VAL A 34 2.68 -2.76 -0.47
N MET A 35 2.82 -3.75 -1.36
CA MET A 35 4.08 -4.04 -2.05
C MET A 35 4.53 -2.90 -2.98
N ALA A 36 3.58 -2.18 -3.59
CA ALA A 36 3.87 -0.99 -4.39
C ALA A 36 4.23 0.24 -3.54
N HIS A 37 3.90 0.27 -2.24
CA HIS A 37 4.25 1.39 -1.37
C HIS A 37 5.77 1.43 -1.11
N PRO A 38 6.46 2.58 -1.25
CA PRO A 38 7.91 2.67 -1.06
C PRO A 38 8.39 2.09 0.26
N LEU A 39 7.68 2.33 1.37
CA LEU A 39 8.01 1.75 2.68
C LEU A 39 8.21 0.23 2.66
N PHE A 40 7.49 -0.52 1.81
CA PHE A 40 7.67 -1.96 1.71
C PHE A 40 9.08 -2.34 1.26
N SER A 41 9.69 -1.57 0.35
CA SER A 41 11.06 -1.84 -0.12
C SER A 41 12.14 -1.74 0.96
N VAL A 42 11.82 -1.07 2.07
CA VAL A 42 12.72 -0.89 3.22
C VAL A 42 12.22 -1.58 4.48
N PHE A 43 11.21 -2.45 4.36
CA PHE A 43 10.76 -3.26 5.47
C PHE A 43 11.80 -4.35 5.78
N ASP A 44 12.21 -4.41 7.05
CA ASP A 44 13.12 -5.42 7.56
C ASP A 44 12.32 -6.48 8.34
N SER A 45 12.27 -7.70 7.81
CA SER A 45 11.60 -8.83 8.45
C SER A 45 12.27 -9.30 9.73
N THR A 46 13.56 -9.00 9.94
CA THR A 46 14.27 -9.40 11.15
C THR A 46 13.87 -8.52 12.33
N SER A 47 13.87 -7.20 12.16
CA SER A 47 13.42 -6.27 13.21
C SER A 47 11.92 -6.03 13.22
N ASN A 48 11.20 -6.43 12.16
CA ASN A 48 9.81 -6.06 11.89
C ASN A 48 9.61 -4.53 11.91
N ARG A 49 10.50 -3.79 11.24
CA ARG A 49 10.50 -2.31 11.19
C ARG A 49 10.84 -1.81 9.79
N PHE A 50 10.55 -0.55 9.52
CA PHE A 50 10.92 0.10 8.27
C PHE A 50 12.25 0.84 8.43
N LYS A 51 13.27 0.46 7.66
CA LYS A 51 14.60 1.09 7.70
C LYS A 51 14.53 2.57 7.32
N GLY A 52 15.40 3.38 7.92
CA GLY A 52 15.45 4.83 7.70
C GLY A 52 14.29 5.63 8.28
N THR A 53 13.41 5.00 9.08
CA THR A 53 12.23 5.64 9.68
C THR A 53 12.36 5.80 11.20
N SER A 54 11.40 6.49 11.81
CA SER A 54 11.26 6.59 13.29
C SER A 54 11.06 5.23 13.99
N SER A 55 10.66 4.21 13.24
CA SER A 55 10.41 2.87 13.78
C SER A 55 11.67 2.02 13.86
N GLU A 56 12.71 2.37 13.11
CA GLU A 56 13.97 1.62 13.05
C GLU A 56 14.77 1.77 14.35
N PRO A 57 15.23 0.68 14.98
CA PRO A 57 16.20 0.74 16.08
C PRO A 57 17.47 1.47 15.69
N ILE A 58 18.10 2.11 16.66
CA ILE A 58 19.42 2.76 16.52
C ILE A 58 20.48 1.77 17.01
N GLU A 59 21.37 1.37 16.10
CA GLU A 59 22.50 0.50 16.42
C GLU A 59 23.47 1.17 17.41
N GLY A 60 24.17 0.39 18.22
CA GLY A 60 25.16 0.92 19.17
C GLY A 60 24.59 1.52 20.47
N GLY A 61 23.27 1.42 20.69
CA GLY A 61 22.64 1.81 21.96
C GLY A 61 22.85 3.28 22.31
N TYR A 62 23.43 3.57 23.48
CA TYR A 62 23.72 4.95 23.89
C TYR A 62 24.67 5.67 22.94
N GLN A 63 25.72 4.99 22.47
CA GLN A 63 26.70 5.60 21.57
C GLN A 63 26.05 6.01 20.25
N GLY A 64 25.24 5.13 19.64
CA GLY A 64 24.54 5.46 18.41
C GLY A 64 23.51 6.57 18.57
N VAL A 65 22.84 6.66 19.72
CA VAL A 65 21.96 7.79 20.05
C VAL A 65 22.75 9.09 20.13
N ASP A 66 23.92 9.08 20.78
CA ASP A 66 24.77 10.27 20.92
C ASP A 66 25.36 10.72 19.58
N GLU A 67 25.81 9.79 18.74
CA GLU A 67 26.25 10.07 17.37
C GLU A 67 25.11 10.72 16.54
N MET A 68 23.88 10.22 16.69
CA MET A 68 22.72 10.78 16.02
C MET A 68 22.38 12.20 16.52
N VAL A 69 22.54 12.46 17.82
CA VAL A 69 22.39 13.80 18.41
C VAL A 69 23.47 14.76 17.89
N GLU A 70 24.70 14.30 17.71
CA GLU A 70 25.77 15.10 17.12
C GLU A 70 25.45 15.43 15.65
N GLN A 71 24.92 14.47 14.88
CA GLN A 71 24.46 14.71 13.51
C GLN A 71 23.32 15.72 13.44
N ILE A 72 22.35 15.66 14.37
CA ILE A 72 21.27 16.65 14.51
C ILE A 72 21.87 18.04 14.68
N LYS A 73 22.81 18.20 15.61
CA LYS A 73 23.47 19.49 15.87
C LYS A 73 24.20 20.02 14.63
N LYS A 74 24.97 19.17 13.94
CA LYS A 74 25.66 19.55 12.68
C LYS A 74 24.68 20.01 11.60
N LEU A 75 23.52 19.36 11.46
CA LEU A 75 22.49 19.74 10.51
C LEU A 75 21.80 21.05 10.89
N GLU A 76 21.53 21.28 12.18
CA GLU A 76 20.98 22.54 12.69
C GLU A 76 21.92 23.71 12.38
N ASP A 77 23.21 23.55 12.69
CA ASP A 77 24.24 24.55 12.39
C ASP A 77 24.33 24.83 10.88
N THR A 78 24.28 23.77 10.06
CA THR A 78 24.27 23.89 8.60
C THR A 78 23.05 24.67 8.10
N LEU A 79 21.86 24.39 8.63
CA LEU A 79 20.62 25.07 8.27
C LEU A 79 20.62 26.54 8.72
N LEU A 80 21.17 26.84 9.90
CA LEU A 80 21.35 28.21 10.39
C LEU A 80 22.25 29.01 9.44
N MET A 81 23.37 28.43 9.02
CA MET A 81 24.34 29.08 8.13
C MET A 81 23.92 29.11 6.65
N SER A 82 22.94 28.28 6.26
CA SER A 82 22.49 28.13 4.86
C SER A 82 22.11 29.45 4.19
N SER A 83 21.39 30.32 4.90
CA SER A 83 20.91 31.60 4.35
C SER A 83 22.06 32.59 4.12
N ALA A 84 23.09 32.57 4.97
CA ALA A 84 24.30 33.37 4.78
C ALA A 84 25.10 32.88 3.58
N ARG A 85 25.23 31.55 3.44
CA ARG A 85 25.90 30.92 2.29
C ARG A 85 25.23 31.29 0.96
N LEU A 86 23.90 31.25 0.89
CA LEU A 86 23.16 31.67 -0.31
C LEU A 86 23.45 33.14 -0.66
N LYS A 87 23.46 34.04 0.34
CA LYS A 87 23.76 35.46 0.10
C LYS A 87 25.13 35.65 -0.52
N GLU A 88 26.14 34.91 -0.06
CA GLU A 88 27.48 34.95 -0.65
C GLU A 88 27.52 34.37 -2.07
N GLU A 89 26.82 33.26 -2.31
CA GLU A 89 26.72 32.64 -3.64
C GLU A 89 26.03 33.57 -4.66
N LEU A 90 24.96 34.27 -4.27
CA LEU A 90 24.24 35.18 -5.16
C LEU A 90 25.05 36.42 -5.57
N LYS A 91 26.13 36.78 -4.86
CA LYS A 91 27.02 37.89 -5.25
C LYS A 91 27.78 37.58 -6.54
N THR A 92 28.14 36.33 -6.76
CA THR A 92 28.95 35.90 -7.92
C THR A 92 28.08 35.42 -9.10
N VAL A 93 26.81 35.12 -8.86
CA VAL A 93 25.89 34.59 -9.87
C VAL A 93 25.23 35.71 -10.70
N PRO A 94 25.28 35.63 -12.05
CA PRO A 94 24.59 36.56 -12.94
C PRO A 94 23.07 36.58 -12.72
N LEU A 95 22.44 37.75 -12.87
CA LEU A 95 21.00 37.97 -12.60
C LEU A 95 20.08 36.92 -13.26
N ARG A 96 20.37 36.51 -14.49
CA ARG A 96 19.55 35.53 -15.24
C ARG A 96 19.56 34.12 -14.62
N GLN A 97 20.58 33.77 -13.84
CA GLN A 97 20.75 32.44 -13.24
C GLN A 97 20.33 32.38 -11.76
N ARG A 98 20.13 33.53 -11.11
CA ARG A 98 19.80 33.61 -9.66
C ARG A 98 18.55 32.84 -9.30
N VAL A 99 17.49 32.92 -10.12
CA VAL A 99 16.23 32.21 -9.88
C VAL A 99 16.43 30.69 -9.82
N ALA A 100 17.31 30.14 -10.68
CA ALA A 100 17.60 28.71 -10.68
C ALA A 100 18.38 28.29 -9.43
N VAL A 101 19.36 29.10 -9.02
CA VAL A 101 20.15 28.89 -7.80
C VAL A 101 19.27 28.97 -6.55
N GLU A 102 18.39 29.96 -6.46
CA GLU A 102 17.44 30.09 -5.35
C GLU A 102 16.48 28.90 -5.28
N ARG A 103 15.94 28.44 -6.41
CA ARG A 103 15.08 27.24 -6.44
C ARG A 103 15.83 25.99 -5.95
N LYS A 104 17.06 25.81 -6.41
CA LYS A 104 17.91 24.69 -5.97
C LYS A 104 18.17 24.76 -4.46
N PHE A 105 18.55 25.95 -3.95
CA PHE A 105 18.74 26.18 -2.53
C PHE A 105 17.49 25.86 -1.70
N LEU A 106 16.30 26.31 -2.14
CA LEU A 106 15.06 26.02 -1.43
C LEU A 106 14.76 24.52 -1.39
N ALA A 107 15.05 23.79 -2.47
CA ALA A 107 14.90 22.34 -2.52
C ALA A 107 15.88 21.66 -1.54
N GLU A 108 17.16 22.03 -1.54
CA GLU A 108 18.18 21.50 -0.63
C GLU A 108 17.86 21.83 0.84
N LYS A 109 17.45 23.07 1.13
CA LYS A 109 17.05 23.49 2.48
C LYS A 109 15.86 22.69 2.98
N LYS A 110 14.86 22.45 2.13
CA LYS A 110 13.70 21.60 2.45
C LYS A 110 14.15 20.16 2.71
N GLU A 111 15.06 19.64 1.90
CA GLU A 111 15.59 18.28 2.04
C GLU A 111 16.35 18.10 3.38
N LEU A 112 17.25 19.01 3.70
CA LEU A 112 17.98 19.02 4.98
C LEU A 112 17.02 19.19 6.17
N GLY A 113 16.00 20.04 6.04
CA GLY A 113 14.98 20.22 7.07
C GLY A 113 14.20 18.94 7.35
N ASN A 114 13.77 18.23 6.31
CA ASN A 114 13.08 16.95 6.46
C ASN A 114 13.99 15.88 7.09
N LYS A 115 15.28 15.84 6.69
CA LYS A 115 16.27 14.93 7.29
C LYS A 115 16.47 15.21 8.78
N LEU A 116 16.57 16.48 9.15
CA LEU A 116 16.68 16.91 10.55
C LEU A 116 15.44 16.48 11.36
N GLU A 117 14.24 16.70 10.83
CA GLU A 117 13.01 16.29 11.49
C GLU A 117 12.95 14.77 11.69
N ASN A 118 13.34 13.99 10.68
CA ASN A 118 13.38 12.53 10.79
C ASN A 118 14.35 12.09 11.90
N LEU A 119 15.57 12.62 11.93
CA LEU A 119 16.54 12.29 12.98
C LEU A 119 16.05 12.64 14.38
N ARG A 120 15.49 13.85 14.56
CA ARG A 120 14.91 14.25 15.85
C ARG A 120 13.80 13.30 16.28
N ARG A 121 12.94 12.89 15.35
CA ARG A 121 11.87 11.92 15.62
C ARG A 121 12.44 10.55 16.01
N ARG A 122 13.45 10.04 15.31
CA ARG A 122 14.14 8.79 15.62
C ARG A 122 14.73 8.80 17.03
N VAL A 123 15.51 9.82 17.37
CA VAL A 123 16.11 9.97 18.71
C VAL A 123 15.02 10.07 19.78
N PHE A 124 13.95 10.82 19.52
CA PHE A 124 12.83 10.94 20.44
C PHE A 124 12.17 9.57 20.72
N VAL A 125 11.85 8.81 19.67
CA VAL A 125 11.23 7.48 19.81
C VAL A 125 12.16 6.48 20.51
N ALA A 126 13.45 6.46 20.14
CA ALA A 126 14.43 5.56 20.74
C ALA A 126 14.65 5.81 22.25
N ARG A 127 14.41 7.04 22.73
CA ARG A 127 14.49 7.39 24.16
C ARG A 127 13.24 7.00 24.96
N GLN A 128 12.16 6.57 24.31
CA GLN A 128 10.93 6.18 25.00
C GLN A 128 11.01 4.78 25.64
N VAL A 129 11.97 3.95 25.23
CA VAL A 129 12.13 2.60 25.80
C VAL A 129 13.06 2.68 27.01
N PRO A 130 12.55 2.44 28.23
CA PRO A 130 13.41 2.43 29.41
C PRO A 130 14.43 1.28 29.32
N ILE A 131 15.66 1.52 29.81
CA ILE A 131 16.70 0.49 30.03
C ILE A 131 17.31 -0.11 28.75
N LEU A 132 16.65 0.03 27.60
CA LEU A 132 17.12 -0.46 26.30
C LEU A 132 17.38 0.72 25.34
N PRO A 133 18.52 1.42 25.50
CA PRO A 133 18.87 2.55 24.66
C PRO A 133 18.95 2.13 23.18
N GLY A 134 18.46 2.98 22.28
CA GLY A 134 18.45 2.73 20.84
C GLY A 134 17.31 1.82 20.36
N MET A 135 16.64 1.09 21.25
CA MET A 135 15.47 0.30 20.86
C MET A 135 14.23 1.18 20.66
N THR A 136 13.35 0.78 19.75
CA THR A 136 12.07 1.46 19.52
C THR A 136 10.92 0.60 20.05
N PRO A 137 9.86 1.21 20.64
CA PRO A 137 8.70 0.46 21.09
C PRO A 137 7.98 -0.19 19.91
N HIS A 138 7.21 -1.26 20.16
CA HIS A 138 6.42 -1.91 19.11
C HIS A 138 5.43 -0.95 18.41
N SER A 139 4.90 0.02 19.15
CA SER A 139 4.01 1.06 18.61
C SER A 139 4.72 2.05 17.66
N ALA A 140 6.04 2.07 17.60
CA ALA A 140 6.78 3.01 16.76
C ALA A 140 6.55 2.80 15.25
N ILE A 141 6.06 1.62 14.85
CA ILE A 141 5.71 1.30 13.46
C ILE A 141 4.36 1.88 13.02
N VAL A 142 3.50 2.24 13.97
CA VAL A 142 2.11 2.66 13.71
C VAL A 142 2.02 3.85 12.76
N PRO A 143 2.86 4.91 12.86
CA PRO A 143 2.83 6.00 11.90
C PRO A 143 3.05 5.53 10.45
N GLN A 144 4.02 4.65 10.21
CA GLN A 144 4.31 4.13 8.87
C GLN A 144 3.17 3.25 8.34
N VAL A 145 2.55 2.43 9.20
CA VAL A 145 1.37 1.65 8.83
C VAL A 145 0.21 2.57 8.48
N ASN A 146 0.01 3.65 9.23
CA ASN A 146 -1.03 4.65 8.95
C ASN A 146 -0.77 5.38 7.62
N ASP A 147 0.48 5.68 7.27
CA ASP A 147 0.84 6.28 5.99
C ASP A 147 0.46 5.36 4.82
N ILE A 148 0.79 4.06 4.93
CA ILE A 148 0.40 3.04 3.93
C ILE A 148 -1.13 2.97 3.82
N MET A 149 -1.84 2.91 4.95
CA MET A 149 -3.30 2.86 4.96
C MET A 149 -3.94 4.12 4.36
N PHE A 150 -3.36 5.30 4.61
CA PHE A 150 -3.85 6.55 4.04
C PHE A 150 -3.73 6.54 2.51
N ALA A 151 -2.58 6.11 1.98
CA ALA A 151 -2.37 5.96 0.55
C ALA A 151 -3.34 4.94 -0.07
N ILE A 152 -3.54 3.78 0.57
CA ILE A 152 -4.52 2.78 0.12
C ILE A 152 -5.94 3.37 0.08
N ARG A 153 -6.38 4.08 1.13
CA ARG A 153 -7.69 4.74 1.14
C ARG A 153 -7.84 5.78 0.03
N ALA A 154 -6.78 6.52 -0.27
CA ALA A 154 -6.78 7.49 -1.37
C ALA A 154 -6.94 6.79 -2.73
N VAL A 155 -6.21 5.69 -2.98
CA VAL A 155 -6.35 4.87 -4.19
C VAL A 155 -7.78 4.31 -4.32
N VAL A 156 -8.31 3.70 -3.26
CA VAL A 156 -9.69 3.19 -3.24
C VAL A 156 -10.69 4.30 -3.56
N LYS A 157 -10.53 5.48 -2.95
CA LYS A 157 -11.41 6.63 -3.22
C LYS A 157 -11.33 7.08 -4.69
N LYS A 158 -10.14 7.13 -5.29
CA LYS A 158 -9.96 7.46 -6.72
C LYS A 158 -10.67 6.45 -7.61
N LEU A 159 -10.53 5.15 -7.33
CA LEU A 159 -11.18 4.08 -8.08
C LEU A 159 -12.71 4.16 -7.98
N LYS A 160 -13.25 4.31 -6.76
CA LYS A 160 -14.70 4.48 -6.52
C LYS A 160 -15.28 5.65 -7.32
N ASN A 161 -14.59 6.80 -7.29
CA ASN A 161 -15.01 8.00 -8.01
C ASN A 161 -14.93 7.81 -9.53
N LYS A 162 -13.89 7.14 -10.04
CA LYS A 162 -13.69 6.91 -11.47
C LYS A 162 -14.78 6.00 -12.06
N TYR A 163 -15.14 4.93 -11.34
CA TYR A 163 -16.09 3.92 -11.80
C TYR A 163 -17.52 4.11 -11.24
N ASN A 164 -17.77 5.20 -10.51
CA ASN A 164 -19.06 5.52 -9.90
C ASN A 164 -19.68 4.32 -9.13
N THR A 165 -18.87 3.69 -8.28
CA THR A 165 -19.25 2.48 -7.55
C THR A 165 -18.89 2.56 -6.08
N GLU A 166 -19.77 2.02 -5.25
CA GLU A 166 -19.61 2.03 -3.79
C GLU A 166 -18.91 0.77 -3.27
N LEU A 167 -19.02 -0.35 -3.99
CA LEU A 167 -18.54 -1.65 -3.58
C LEU A 167 -17.15 -1.93 -4.12
N VAL A 168 -16.22 -2.14 -3.19
CA VAL A 168 -14.84 -2.50 -3.47
C VAL A 168 -14.51 -3.74 -2.64
N ILE A 169 -14.09 -4.80 -3.32
CA ILE A 169 -13.78 -6.10 -2.72
C ILE A 169 -12.27 -6.27 -2.73
N ASP A 170 -11.69 -6.40 -1.53
CA ASP A 170 -10.31 -6.81 -1.38
C ASP A 170 -10.21 -8.34 -1.51
N ILE A 171 -9.50 -8.79 -2.54
CA ILE A 171 -9.29 -10.22 -2.81
C ILE A 171 -8.02 -10.78 -2.18
N SER A 172 -7.26 -9.97 -1.43
CA SER A 172 -6.03 -10.42 -0.78
C SER A 172 -6.23 -11.68 0.09
N GLY A 173 -7.40 -11.79 0.74
CA GLY A 173 -7.80 -12.94 1.54
C GLY A 173 -8.39 -14.11 0.75
N LEU A 174 -8.74 -13.92 -0.53
CA LEU A 174 -9.30 -14.94 -1.43
C LEU A 174 -8.24 -15.63 -2.29
N MET A 175 -7.00 -15.16 -2.23
CA MET A 175 -5.86 -15.77 -2.94
C MET A 175 -4.70 -15.93 -1.97
N PRO A 176 -4.78 -16.83 -0.97
CA PRO A 176 -3.68 -17.01 -0.01
C PRO A 176 -2.37 -17.33 -0.73
N TYR A 177 -1.25 -16.80 -0.24
CA TYR A 177 0.07 -17.23 -0.70
C TYR A 177 0.28 -18.67 -0.24
N ALA A 178 -0.17 -19.62 -1.04
CA ALA A 178 0.07 -21.02 -0.80
C ALA A 178 1.49 -21.34 -1.30
N GLY A 179 2.36 -21.82 -0.40
CA GLY A 179 3.53 -22.60 -0.81
C GLY A 179 3.08 -23.73 -1.72
N ARG A 180 3.96 -24.33 -2.54
CA ARG A 180 3.55 -25.43 -3.43
C ARG A 180 2.78 -26.51 -2.64
N VAL A 181 1.46 -26.56 -2.80
CA VAL A 181 0.61 -27.59 -2.18
C VAL A 181 0.48 -28.71 -3.20
N GLU A 182 0.96 -29.89 -2.83
CA GLU A 182 0.73 -31.11 -3.61
C GLU A 182 -0.76 -31.49 -3.54
N LEU A 183 -1.25 -32.18 -4.58
CA LEU A 183 -2.61 -32.68 -4.57
C LEU A 183 -2.74 -33.77 -3.49
N THR A 184 -3.61 -33.57 -2.52
CA THR A 184 -3.83 -34.53 -1.43
C THR A 184 -5.02 -35.46 -1.73
N GLU A 185 -5.07 -36.61 -1.05
CA GLU A 185 -6.21 -37.54 -1.17
C GLU A 185 -7.54 -36.91 -0.76
N SER A 186 -7.51 -35.99 0.20
CA SER A 186 -8.67 -35.22 0.64
C SER A 186 -9.29 -34.41 -0.53
N LEU A 187 -8.46 -33.75 -1.35
CA LEU A 187 -8.92 -32.98 -2.51
C LEU A 187 -9.47 -33.84 -3.65
N LEU A 188 -9.09 -35.12 -3.72
CA LEU A 188 -9.66 -36.07 -4.68
C LEU A 188 -11.11 -36.46 -4.32
N THR A 189 -11.56 -36.16 -3.10
CA THR A 189 -12.95 -36.42 -2.69
C THR A 189 -13.88 -35.29 -3.16
N ASN A 190 -14.89 -35.64 -3.96
CA ASN A 190 -15.90 -34.66 -4.40
C ASN A 190 -16.87 -34.35 -3.25
N LYS A 191 -16.64 -33.22 -2.56
CA LYS A 191 -17.54 -32.72 -1.51
C LYS A 191 -18.54 -31.64 -1.99
N HIS A 192 -18.58 -31.32 -3.28
CA HIS A 192 -19.42 -30.25 -3.83
C HIS A 192 -20.94 -30.47 -3.62
N LYS A 193 -21.37 -31.71 -3.43
CA LYS A 193 -22.77 -32.05 -3.13
C LYS A 193 -23.27 -31.41 -1.82
N GLN A 194 -22.38 -31.14 -0.86
CA GLN A 194 -22.73 -30.49 0.41
C GLN A 194 -22.99 -28.99 0.25
N ILE A 195 -22.46 -28.35 -0.81
CA ILE A 195 -22.72 -26.93 -1.13
C ILE A 195 -24.15 -26.71 -1.60
N SER A 196 -24.72 -27.68 -2.33
CA SER A 196 -26.06 -27.56 -2.90
C SER A 196 -27.19 -27.73 -1.88
N ASP A 197 -26.90 -28.20 -0.67
CA ASP A 197 -27.90 -28.41 0.37
C ASP A 197 -27.96 -27.21 1.31
N LYS A 198 -29.05 -26.43 1.22
CA LYS A 198 -29.26 -25.19 2.00
C LYS A 198 -29.36 -25.41 3.51
N ASN A 199 -29.57 -26.66 3.96
CA ASN A 199 -29.72 -27.01 5.38
C ASN A 199 -28.53 -27.80 5.91
N ALA A 200 -27.47 -28.01 5.12
CA ALA A 200 -26.31 -28.75 5.57
C ALA A 200 -25.53 -27.96 6.63
N SER A 201 -25.37 -28.57 7.81
CA SER A 201 -24.30 -28.17 8.73
C SER A 201 -22.97 -28.42 8.03
N MET A 202 -22.04 -27.46 8.10
CA MET A 202 -20.70 -27.60 7.55
C MET A 202 -19.79 -28.21 8.63
N PRO A 203 -19.57 -29.54 8.64
CA PRO A 203 -18.69 -30.16 9.63
C PRO A 203 -17.26 -29.64 9.50
N THR A 204 -16.47 -29.70 10.57
CA THR A 204 -15.07 -29.25 10.58
C THR A 204 -14.25 -29.83 9.42
N GLN A 205 -14.46 -31.12 9.10
CA GLN A 205 -13.80 -31.81 7.98
C GLN A 205 -14.15 -31.25 6.59
N TYR A 206 -15.27 -30.54 6.46
CA TYR A 206 -15.64 -29.86 5.23
C TYR A 206 -14.97 -28.48 5.14
N LEU A 207 -14.86 -27.77 6.27
CA LEU A 207 -14.11 -26.51 6.34
C LEU A 207 -12.62 -26.73 6.09
N GLU A 208 -12.05 -27.80 6.65
CA GLU A 208 -10.67 -28.23 6.38
C GLU A 208 -10.46 -28.55 4.90
N TRP A 209 -11.37 -29.30 4.28
CA TRP A 209 -11.34 -29.59 2.85
C TRP A 209 -11.46 -28.33 1.98
N LEU A 210 -12.34 -27.39 2.34
CA LEU A 210 -12.48 -26.11 1.66
C LEU A 210 -11.19 -25.29 1.76
N GLN A 211 -10.58 -25.22 2.94
CA GLN A 211 -9.33 -24.50 3.17
C GLN A 211 -8.18 -25.15 2.38
N GLU A 212 -8.13 -26.47 2.31
CA GLU A 212 -7.15 -27.20 1.54
C GLU A 212 -7.34 -26.99 0.02
N ALA A 213 -8.60 -26.93 -0.44
CA ALA A 213 -8.93 -26.66 -1.84
C ALA A 213 -8.56 -25.23 -2.23
N ASP A 214 -8.86 -24.26 -1.35
CA ASP A 214 -8.47 -22.86 -1.50
C ASP A 214 -6.96 -22.71 -1.63
N GLN A 215 -6.19 -23.35 -0.73
CA GLN A 215 -4.72 -23.35 -0.78
C GLN A 215 -4.17 -24.03 -2.05
N TYR A 216 -4.73 -25.18 -2.45
CA TYR A 216 -4.30 -25.89 -3.65
C TYR A 216 -4.51 -25.07 -4.92
N TRP A 217 -5.71 -24.48 -5.07
CA TRP A 217 -6.01 -23.64 -6.22
C TRP A 217 -5.21 -22.34 -6.20
N ALA A 218 -5.01 -21.71 -5.04
CA ALA A 218 -4.16 -20.55 -4.92
C ALA A 218 -2.70 -20.85 -5.31
N ALA A 219 -2.17 -22.03 -4.96
CA ALA A 219 -0.83 -22.48 -5.36
C ALA A 219 -0.73 -22.77 -6.87
N LYS A 220 -1.80 -23.26 -7.49
CA LYS A 220 -1.82 -23.66 -8.92
C LYS A 220 -2.08 -22.49 -9.87
N LEU A 221 -2.94 -21.56 -9.47
CA LEU A 221 -3.33 -20.45 -10.33
C LEU A 221 -2.34 -19.28 -10.28
N GLY A 222 -1.49 -19.23 -9.23
CA GLY A 222 -0.50 -18.16 -9.05
C GLY A 222 -1.13 -16.83 -8.61
N VAL A 223 -0.27 -15.83 -8.32
CA VAL A 223 -0.71 -14.48 -7.93
C VAL A 223 -1.49 -13.76 -9.06
N ASP A 224 -1.28 -14.21 -10.30
CA ASP A 224 -1.88 -13.64 -11.51
C ASP A 224 -3.22 -14.30 -11.90
N ALA A 225 -3.74 -15.21 -11.08
CA ALA A 225 -5.05 -15.83 -11.31
C ALA A 225 -6.14 -14.76 -11.46
N GLU A 226 -6.85 -14.74 -12.59
CA GLU A 226 -8.00 -13.85 -12.83
C GLU A 226 -9.29 -14.49 -12.30
N ILE A 227 -9.40 -14.70 -10.99
CA ILE A 227 -10.70 -15.06 -10.40
C ILE A 227 -11.48 -13.77 -10.17
N ILE A 228 -12.17 -13.31 -11.21
CA ILE A 228 -13.03 -12.13 -11.15
C ILE A 228 -14.49 -12.62 -11.28
N PRO A 229 -15.32 -12.49 -10.24
CA PRO A 229 -16.73 -12.81 -10.33
C PRO A 229 -17.42 -12.04 -11.45
N TYR A 230 -18.35 -12.71 -12.13
CA TYR A 230 -19.14 -12.09 -13.19
C TYR A 230 -19.85 -10.83 -12.69
N GLY A 231 -19.68 -9.71 -13.42
CA GLY A 231 -20.23 -8.40 -13.05
C GLY A 231 -19.31 -7.51 -12.21
N ALA A 232 -18.08 -7.94 -11.91
CA ALA A 232 -17.06 -7.12 -11.28
C ALA A 232 -15.98 -6.64 -12.27
N LEU A 233 -15.28 -5.55 -11.92
CA LEU A 233 -14.10 -5.06 -12.65
C LEU A 233 -12.82 -5.41 -11.91
N ASP A 234 -11.86 -6.01 -12.59
CA ASP A 234 -10.51 -6.10 -12.07
C ASP A 234 -9.79 -4.76 -12.16
N THR A 235 -9.47 -4.20 -11.01
CA THR A 235 -8.72 -2.95 -10.90
C THR A 235 -7.32 -3.15 -10.32
N ARG A 236 -6.83 -4.39 -10.14
CA ARG A 236 -5.54 -4.67 -9.47
C ARG A 236 -4.38 -3.87 -10.08
N LEU A 237 -4.16 -3.99 -11.39
CA LEU A 237 -3.07 -3.29 -12.08
C LEU A 237 -3.25 -1.77 -12.09
N GLU A 238 -4.49 -1.30 -12.21
CA GLU A 238 -4.79 0.13 -12.14
C GLU A 238 -4.54 0.69 -10.75
N ALA A 239 -4.94 -0.05 -9.71
CA ALA A 239 -4.77 0.33 -8.32
C ALA A 239 -3.28 0.44 -7.97
N VAL A 240 -2.43 -0.46 -8.48
CA VAL A 240 -0.96 -0.35 -8.36
C VAL A 240 -0.44 0.92 -9.03
N LYS A 241 -0.87 1.24 -10.24
CA LYS A 241 -0.45 2.51 -10.91
C LYS A 241 -0.88 3.74 -10.12
N LEU A 242 -2.13 3.75 -9.64
CA LEU A 242 -2.63 4.84 -8.78
C LEU A 242 -1.87 4.94 -7.46
N MET A 243 -1.42 3.80 -6.92
CA MET A 243 -0.59 3.76 -5.72
C MET A 243 0.77 4.40 -5.98
N GLU A 244 1.45 4.04 -7.07
CA GLU A 244 2.73 4.63 -7.49
C GLU A 244 2.61 6.14 -7.72
N GLU A 245 1.48 6.60 -8.26
CA GLU A 245 1.18 8.02 -8.42
C GLU A 245 0.91 8.72 -7.08
N GLU A 246 0.15 8.09 -6.18
CA GLU A 246 -0.20 8.65 -4.87
C GLU A 246 1.02 8.83 -3.98
N VAL A 247 1.92 7.85 -4.01
CA VAL A 247 3.17 7.88 -3.24
C VAL A 247 4.31 8.54 -4.00
N LYS A 248 4.03 9.18 -5.15
CA LYS A 248 5.05 9.87 -5.94
C LYS A 248 5.64 11.02 -5.14
N GLY A 249 6.95 10.92 -4.86
CA GLY A 249 7.65 11.88 -4.01
C GLY A 249 7.65 11.54 -2.51
N TYR A 250 7.09 10.38 -2.13
CA TYR A 250 7.33 9.77 -0.83
C TYR A 250 8.83 9.46 -0.72
N LYS A 251 9.55 10.22 0.11
CA LYS A 251 10.99 10.06 0.31
C LYS A 251 11.26 9.16 1.50
N ILE A 252 11.84 8.00 1.25
CA ILE A 252 12.51 7.21 2.28
C ILE A 252 13.94 7.72 2.39
N TRP A 253 14.36 8.02 3.62
CA TRP A 253 15.71 8.47 3.88
C TRP A 253 16.61 7.25 4.08
N SER A 254 17.29 6.83 3.01
CA SER A 254 18.41 5.89 3.11
C SER A 254 19.65 6.62 3.61
N TRP A 255 20.33 6.05 4.60
CA TRP A 255 21.56 6.56 5.19
C TRP A 255 22.77 6.07 4.43
#